data_AF-A0ABD3F8Q0-F1
#
_entry.id   AF-A0ABD3F8Q0-F1
#
_cell.length_a   1.000
_cell.length_b   1.000
_cell.length_c   1.000
_cell.angle_alpha   90.00
_cell.angle_beta   90.00
_cell.angle_gamma   90.00
#
_symmetry.space_group_name_H-M   'P 1'
#
loop_
_entity.id
_entity.type
_entity.pdbx_description
1 polymer ?
#
loop_
_entity_poly.entity_id
_entity_poly.type
_entity_poly.pdbx_seq_one_letter_code
_entity_poly.pdbx_strand_id
1 'polypeptide(L)'
;MSKRVNSLRALVDSGASNNFVRQKSLRRLDFEEADTPRGVLEVRLATGVTVRTEKRVVRVRFLYKRRTFVEDLIVLDLDDKFDLVLGMSWLARHDPVIN
;
A
#
# COMPACT_ATOMS: atom_id res chain seq x y z
N MET A 1 18.02 14.92 18.61
CA MET A 1 17.95 15.01 17.14
C MET A 1 16.73 14.22 16.67
N SER A 2 15.66 14.89 16.25
CA SER A 2 14.47 14.23 15.70
C SER A 2 14.85 13.68 14.32
N LYS A 3 14.89 12.34 14.15
CA LYS A 3 14.92 11.75 12.82
C LYS A 3 13.73 12.34 12.07
N ARG A 4 13.96 13.06 10.96
CA ARG A 4 12.87 13.42 10.05
C ARG A 4 12.13 12.12 9.73
N VAL A 5 10.92 11.97 10.25
CA VAL A 5 10.02 10.91 9.83
C VAL A 5 9.72 11.22 8.37
N ASN A 6 10.23 10.43 7.44
CA ASN A 6 9.92 10.56 6.03
C ASN A 6 8.42 10.27 5.83
N SER A 7 7.58 11.28 6.00
CA SER A 7 6.14 11.15 5.84
C SER A 7 5.81 10.72 4.41
N LEU A 8 4.94 9.72 4.30
CA LEU A 8 4.45 9.18 3.03
C LEU A 8 3.02 9.64 2.80
N ARG A 9 2.64 9.78 1.52
CA ARG A 9 1.28 10.10 1.13
C ARG A 9 0.50 8.82 0.85
N ALA A 10 -0.57 8.59 1.59
CA ALA A 10 -1.49 7.49 1.33
C ALA A 10 -2.77 8.03 0.68
N LEU A 11 -3.26 7.32 -0.33
CA LEU A 11 -4.61 7.46 -0.85
C LEU A 11 -5.51 6.45 -0.14
N VAL A 12 -6.67 6.88 0.36
CA VAL A 12 -7.73 5.97 0.82
C VAL A 12 -8.71 5.82 -0.34
N ASP A 13 -8.86 4.62 -0.86
CA ASP A 13 -9.57 4.37 -2.12
C ASP A 13 -10.55 3.19 -1.99
N SER A 14 -11.84 3.48 -1.89
CA SER A 14 -12.88 2.44 -1.87
C SER A 14 -13.06 1.74 -3.22
N GLY A 15 -12.51 2.28 -4.31
CA GLY A 15 -12.47 1.65 -5.62
C GLY A 15 -11.35 0.60 -5.77
N ALA A 16 -10.39 0.57 -4.85
CA ALA A 16 -9.30 -0.40 -4.86
C ALA A 16 -9.65 -1.65 -4.05
N SER A 17 -9.55 -2.85 -4.63
CA SER A 17 -9.87 -4.09 -3.92
C SER A 17 -8.86 -4.46 -2.82
N ASN A 18 -7.59 -4.08 -2.99
CA ASN A 18 -6.48 -4.41 -2.10
C ASN A 18 -5.69 -3.16 -1.69
N ASN A 19 -4.78 -3.34 -0.74
CA ASN A 19 -3.79 -2.32 -0.40
C ASN A 19 -2.58 -2.42 -1.33
N PHE A 20 -2.06 -1.27 -1.78
CA PHE A 20 -0.93 -1.20 -2.68
C PHE A 20 0.15 -0.26 -2.14
N VAL A 21 1.40 -0.57 -2.45
CA VAL A 21 2.54 0.31 -2.19
C VAL A 21 3.32 0.53 -3.46
N ARG A 22 3.74 1.78 -3.67
CA ARG A 22 4.60 2.11 -4.79
C ARG A 22 5.97 1.49 -4.58
N GLN A 23 6.46 0.73 -5.57
CA GLN A 23 7.77 0.07 -5.51
C GLN A 23 8.90 1.03 -5.15
N LYS A 24 8.91 2.23 -5.76
CA LYS A 24 9.92 3.26 -5.48
C LYS A 24 9.85 3.78 -4.04
N SER A 25 8.71 3.70 -3.37
CA SER A 25 8.53 4.19 -2.00
C SER A 25 9.01 3.19 -0.94
N LEU A 26 9.25 1.92 -1.30
CA LEU A 26 9.78 0.90 -0.38
C LEU A 26 11.11 1.29 0.27
N ARG A 27 12.00 2.00 -0.46
CA ARG A 27 13.28 2.48 0.10
C ARG A 27 13.14 3.44 1.29
N ARG A 28 11.93 3.95 1.52
CA ARG A 28 11.58 4.89 2.60
C ARG A 28 10.82 4.21 3.72
N LEU A 29 10.47 2.93 3.57
CA LEU A 29 9.66 2.14 4.49
C LEU A 29 10.53 1.12 5.21
N ASP A 30 10.17 0.87 6.46
CA ASP A 30 10.56 -0.34 7.16
C ASP A 30 9.51 -1.41 6.84
N PHE A 31 9.91 -2.49 6.20
CA PHE A 31 9.01 -3.53 5.72
C PHE A 31 9.66 -4.91 5.78
N GLU A 32 8.80 -5.92 5.90
CA GLU A 32 9.16 -7.33 5.79
C GLU A 32 8.55 -7.89 4.50
N GLU A 33 9.26 -8.79 3.81
CA GLU A 33 8.63 -9.55 2.71
C GLU A 33 7.63 -10.54 3.30
N ALA A 34 6.41 -10.56 2.77
CA ALA A 34 5.43 -11.56 3.17
C ALA A 34 5.68 -12.87 2.43
N ASP A 35 5.70 -13.99 3.16
CA ASP A 35 5.76 -15.32 2.58
C ASP A 35 4.45 -15.63 1.84
N THR A 36 4.45 -15.39 0.55
CA THR A 36 3.28 -15.61 -0.32
C THR A 36 3.69 -16.45 -1.52
N PRO A 37 2.82 -17.35 -2.00
CA PRO A 37 3.12 -18.14 -3.19
C PRO A 37 3.47 -17.24 -4.37
N ARG A 38 4.55 -17.59 -5.06
CA ARG A 38 4.93 -16.93 -6.31
C ARG A 38 3.80 -17.07 -7.31
N GLY A 39 3.55 -16.01 -8.07
CA GLY A 39 2.52 -15.99 -9.09
C GLY A 39 2.52 -14.68 -9.85
N VAL A 40 1.69 -14.62 -10.89
CA VAL A 40 1.43 -13.39 -11.62
C VAL A 40 0.13 -12.79 -11.10
N LEU A 41 0.15 -11.51 -10.79
CA LEU A 41 -1.01 -10.72 -10.45
C LEU A 41 -1.39 -9.85 -11.67
N GLU A 42 -2.68 -9.83 -11.99
CA GLU A 42 -3.25 -8.90 -12.94
C GLU A 42 -4.04 -7.82 -12.18
N VAL A 43 -3.70 -6.56 -12.41
CA VAL A 43 -4.31 -5.42 -11.71
C VAL A 43 -4.85 -4.45 -12.74
N ARG A 44 -6.15 -4.15 -12.68
CA ARG A 44 -6.77 -3.08 -13.46
C ARG A 44 -6.66 -1.77 -12.68
N LEU A 45 -5.88 -0.82 -13.20
CA LEU A 45 -5.67 0.49 -12.60
C LEU A 45 -6.88 1.41 -12.85
N ALA A 46 -6.94 2.51 -12.09
CA ALA A 46 -7.95 3.55 -12.27
C ALA A 46 -7.92 4.20 -13.67
N THR A 47 -6.79 4.11 -14.38
CA THR A 47 -6.66 4.56 -15.78
C THR A 47 -7.37 3.63 -16.77
N GLY A 48 -7.91 2.50 -16.31
CA GLY A 48 -8.46 1.44 -17.15
C GLY A 48 -7.41 0.49 -17.72
N VAL A 49 -6.11 0.79 -17.55
CA VAL A 49 -5.02 -0.08 -17.98
C VAL A 49 -4.91 -1.28 -17.04
N THR A 50 -4.75 -2.45 -17.64
CA THR A 50 -4.43 -3.69 -16.92
C THR A 50 -2.94 -3.95 -16.96
N VAL A 51 -2.33 -4.12 -15.79
CA VAL A 51 -0.91 -4.48 -15.62
C VAL A 51 -0.81 -5.91 -15.11
N ARG A 52 0.10 -6.68 -15.71
CA ARG A 52 0.52 -8.00 -15.20
C ARG A 52 1.90 -7.87 -14.59
N THR A 53 2.04 -8.33 -13.35
CA THR A 53 3.31 -8.25 -12.60
C THR A 53 3.50 -9.52 -11.78
N GLU A 54 4.74 -9.81 -11.40
CA GLU A 54 4.97 -10.78 -10.34
C GLU A 54 4.31 -10.30 -9.04
N LYS A 55 3.63 -11.23 -8.37
CA LYS A 55 3.02 -10.98 -7.08
C LYS A 55 4.13 -10.82 -6.05
N ARG A 56 4.23 -9.62 -5.49
CA ARG A 56 5.09 -9.31 -4.35
C ARG A 56 4.25 -8.60 -3.30
N VAL A 57 4.32 -9.09 -2.08
CA VAL A 57 3.56 -8.56 -0.95
C VAL A 57 4.55 -8.23 0.17
N VAL A 58 4.44 -7.03 0.72
CA VAL A 58 5.26 -6.59 1.84
C VAL A 58 4.38 -6.25 3.04
N ARG A 59 4.84 -6.59 4.22
CA ARG A 59 4.22 -6.17 5.48
C ARG A 59 4.85 -4.86 5.93
N VAL A 60 4.03 -3.83 6.07
CA VAL A 60 4.48 -2.48 6.44
C VAL A 60 3.83 -2.07 7.75
N ARG A 61 4.64 -1.51 8.65
CA ARG A 61 4.18 -0.85 9.87
C ARG A 61 4.17 0.67 9.65
N PHE A 62 3.03 1.31 9.88
CA PHE A 62 2.93 2.78 9.77
C PHE A 62 2.09 3.39 10.89
N LEU A 63 2.33 4.67 11.16
CA LEU A 63 1.64 5.45 12.20
C LEU A 63 0.74 6.50 11.55
N TYR A 64 -0.54 6.51 11.94
CA TYR A 64 -1.48 7.56 11.54
C TYR A 64 -2.38 7.94 12.72
N LYS A 65 -2.56 9.24 12.98
CA LYS A 65 -3.34 9.77 14.12
C LYS A 65 -3.05 9.05 15.46
N ARG A 66 -1.77 8.80 15.77
CA ARG A 66 -1.29 8.09 16.97
C ARG A 66 -1.70 6.61 17.06
N ARG A 67 -2.24 6.02 15.99
CA ARG A 67 -2.53 4.58 15.87
C ARG A 67 -1.51 3.93 14.95
N THR A 68 -0.99 2.80 15.38
CA THR A 68 -0.08 1.98 14.57
C THR A 68 -0.90 0.96 13.79
N PHE A 69 -0.63 0.86 12.50
CA PHE A 69 -1.21 -0.13 11.60
C PHE A 69 -0.11 -1.06 11.10
N VAL A 70 -0.45 -2.33 10.91
CA VAL A 70 0.42 -3.33 10.29
C VAL A 70 -0.39 -3.97 9.18
N GLU A 71 0.03 -3.72 7.94
CA GLU A 71 -0.75 -4.10 6.77
C GLU A 71 0.13 -4.79 5.75
N ASP A 72 -0.45 -5.76 5.06
CA ASP A 72 0.16 -6.40 3.90
C ASP A 72 -0.25 -5.59 2.66
N LEU A 73 0.74 -5.14 1.88
CA LEU A 73 0.55 -4.32 0.68
C LEU A 73 1.17 -4.99 -0.54
N ILE A 74 0.43 -4.98 -1.63
CA ILE A 74 0.91 -5.46 -2.93
C ILE A 74 1.82 -4.38 -3.53
N VAL A 75 3.02 -4.79 -3.95
CA VAL A 75 3.97 -3.88 -4.58
C VAL A 75 3.61 -3.67 -6.05
N LEU A 76 3.43 -2.42 -6.47
CA LEU A 76 3.20 -2.02 -7.86
C LEU A 76 4.05 -0.80 -8.24
N ASP A 77 4.35 -0.62 -9.53
CA ASP A 77 4.90 0.65 -10.02
C ASP A 77 3.75 1.65 -10.27
N LEU A 78 3.37 2.33 -9.19
CA LEU A 78 2.37 3.40 -9.22
C LEU A 78 2.98 4.73 -9.68
N ASP A 79 2.12 5.66 -10.08
CA ASP A 79 2.51 7.05 -10.34
C ASP A 79 3.11 7.71 -9.08
N ASP A 80 3.64 8.92 -9.23
CA ASP A 80 4.30 9.63 -8.14
C ASP A 80 3.38 10.45 -7.24
N LYS A 81 2.05 10.35 -7.41
CA LYS A 81 1.09 11.09 -6.60
C LYS A 81 0.98 10.54 -5.19
N PHE A 82 0.97 9.21 -5.05
CA PHE A 82 0.83 8.53 -3.76
C PHE A 82 1.90 7.46 -3.55
N ASP A 83 2.33 7.31 -2.30
CA ASP A 83 3.27 6.29 -1.88
C ASP A 83 2.55 4.98 -1.50
N LEU A 84 1.33 5.08 -0.96
CA LEU A 84 0.47 3.96 -0.57
C LEU A 84 -0.96 4.17 -1.08
N VAL A 85 -1.68 3.08 -1.34
CA VAL A 85 -3.13 3.04 -1.53
C VAL A 85 -3.71 2.09 -0.47
N LEU A 86 -4.58 2.60 0.38
CA LEU A 86 -5.35 1.84 1.35
C LEU A 86 -6.72 1.56 0.75
N GLY A 87 -6.90 0.33 0.29
CA GLY A 87 -8.12 -0.10 -0.41
C GLY A 87 -9.14 -0.75 0.51
N MET A 88 -10.07 -1.48 -0.10
CA MET A 88 -11.13 -2.22 0.58
C MET A 88 -10.63 -3.21 1.63
N SER A 89 -9.45 -3.82 1.46
CA SER A 89 -8.86 -4.69 2.49
C SER A 89 -8.58 -3.96 3.80
N TRP A 90 -8.11 -2.71 3.74
CA TRP A 90 -7.91 -1.88 4.94
C TRP A 90 -9.23 -1.31 5.45
N LEU A 91 -10.08 -0.80 4.55
CA LEU A 91 -11.38 -0.20 4.90
C LEU A 91 -12.29 -1.20 5.61
N ALA A 92 -12.47 -2.41 5.06
CA ALA A 92 -13.32 -3.44 5.64
C ALA A 92 -12.79 -3.96 6.99
N ARG A 93 -11.46 -3.91 7.20
CA ARG A 93 -10.83 -4.35 8.45
C ARG A 93 -10.99 -3.33 9.56
N HIS A 94 -10.82 -2.05 9.25
CA HIS A 94 -10.72 -0.98 10.26
C HIS A 94 -11.98 -0.12 10.38
N ASP A 95 -12.93 -0.28 9.47
CA ASP A 95 -14.20 0.46 9.38
C ASP A 95 -14.06 1.95 9.73
N PRO A 96 -13.19 2.67 9.00
CA PRO A 96 -12.86 4.05 9.34
C PRO A 96 -13.99 4.99 8.92
N VAL A 97 -14.25 6.00 9.75
CA VAL A 97 -15.05 7.15 9.35
C VAL A 97 -14.17 8.14 8.58
N ILE A 98 -14.52 8.41 7.32
CA ILE A 98 -13.89 9.42 6.47
C ILE A 98 -14.69 10.71 6.63
N ASN A 99 -14.04 11.74 7.20
CA ASN A 99 -14.61 13.07 7.43
C ASN A 99 -13.94 14.11 6.55
#